data_AF-A0AAD7NWC2-F1
#
_entry.id   AF-A0AAD7NWC2-F1
#
_cell.length_a   1.000
_cell.length_b   1.000
_cell.length_c   1.000
_cell.angle_alpha   90.00
_cell.angle_beta   90.00
_cell.angle_gamma   90.00
#
_symmetry.space_group_name_H-M   'P 1'
#
loop_
_entity.id
_entity.type
_entity.pdbx_description
1 polymer ?
#
loop_
_entity_poly.entity_id
_entity_poly.type
_entity_poly.pdbx_seq_one_letter_code
_entity_poly.pdbx_strand_id
1 'polypeptide(L)'
;PRALKSTPVHLARSKQMLEAESHAVRFEIQSKEQGDKGTSKSYARQVASYQSWWDASEASKVSRNPTLAPIPAFLITVAKVCLFLLYESTREK
;
A
#
# COMPACT_ATOMS: atom_id res chain seq x y z
N PRO A 1 -13.13 -36.17 20.82
CA PRO A 1 -12.54 -35.14 19.94
C PRO A 1 -13.20 -33.76 20.15
N ARG A 2 -12.61 -32.92 21.02
CA ARG A 2 -13.16 -31.61 21.39
C ARG A 2 -12.62 -30.57 20.41
N ALA A 3 -13.49 -30.06 19.53
CA ALA A 3 -13.16 -28.95 18.63
C ALA A 3 -12.79 -27.71 19.47
N LEU A 4 -11.52 -27.29 19.37
CA LEU A 4 -11.04 -26.01 19.90
C LEU A 4 -11.74 -24.88 19.15
N LYS A 5 -12.83 -24.36 19.72
CA LYS A 5 -13.45 -23.13 19.25
C LYS A 5 -12.43 -22.00 19.49
N SER A 6 -11.72 -21.56 18.45
CA SER A 6 -10.85 -20.39 18.59
C SER A 6 -11.73 -19.20 18.93
N THR A 7 -11.53 -18.59 20.10
CA THR A 7 -12.28 -17.40 20.49
C THR A 7 -12.01 -16.26 19.48
N PRO A 8 -12.94 -15.31 19.30
CA PRO A 8 -12.81 -14.24 18.30
C PRO A 8 -11.49 -13.46 18.40
N VAL A 9 -10.95 -13.34 19.62
CA VAL A 9 -9.68 -12.68 19.93
C VAL A 9 -8.47 -13.47 19.39
N HIS A 10 -8.49 -14.80 19.47
CA HIS A 10 -7.44 -15.64 18.90
C HIS A 10 -7.44 -15.59 17.37
N LEU A 11 -8.63 -15.59 16.75
CA LEU A 11 -8.76 -15.45 15.30
C LEU A 11 -8.26 -14.08 14.81
N ALA A 12 -8.58 -13.00 15.52
CA ALA A 12 -8.09 -11.66 15.19
C ALA A 12 -6.56 -11.58 15.26
N ARG A 13 -5.95 -12.16 16.30
CA ARG A 13 -4.50 -12.23 16.44
C ARG A 13 -3.85 -13.04 15.32
N SER A 14 -4.41 -14.20 14.98
CA SER A 14 -3.92 -15.02 13.87
C SER A 14 -4.01 -14.29 12.53
N LYS A 15 -5.08 -13.51 12.30
CA LYS A 15 -5.20 -12.66 11.10
C LYS A 15 -4.14 -11.56 11.08
N GLN A 16 -3.88 -10.90 12.21
CA GLN A 16 -2.85 -9.85 12.27
C GLN A 16 -1.45 -10.42 12.00
N MET A 17 -1.14 -11.61 12.50
CA MET A 17 0.12 -12.31 12.21
C MET A 17 0.22 -12.66 10.72
N LEU A 18 -0.86 -13.19 10.13
CA LEU A 18 -0.91 -13.50 8.71
C LEU A 18 -0.71 -12.27 7.82
N GLU A 19 -1.31 -11.12 8.18
CA GLU A 19 -1.09 -9.85 7.47
C GLU A 19 0.38 -9.39 7.58
N ALA A 20 0.99 -9.50 8.77
CA ALA A 20 2.40 -9.15 8.95
C ALA A 20 3.34 -10.06 8.14
N GLU A 21 3.09 -11.36 8.12
CA GLU A 21 3.83 -12.33 7.30
C GLU A 21 3.65 -12.06 5.81
N SER A 22 2.42 -11.77 5.37
CA SER A 22 2.10 -11.36 3.99
C SER A 22 2.87 -10.10 3.59
N HIS A 23 2.97 -9.13 4.49
CA HIS A 23 3.78 -7.94 4.27
C HIS A 23 5.28 -8.26 4.12
N ALA A 24 5.83 -9.14 4.96
CA ALA A 24 7.24 -9.54 4.87
C ALA A 24 7.54 -10.27 3.55
N VAL A 25 6.67 -11.20 3.12
CA VAL A 25 6.80 -11.92 1.85
C VAL A 25 6.71 -10.96 0.66
N ARG A 26 5.81 -9.96 0.71
CA ARG A 26 5.71 -8.93 -0.34
C ARG A 26 7.00 -8.12 -0.47
N PHE A 27 7.63 -7.72 0.64
CA PHE A 27 8.91 -7.02 0.59
C PHE A 27 10.03 -7.89 0.01
N GLU A 28 10.05 -9.18 0.34
CA GLU A 28 11.03 -10.12 -0.19
C GLU A 28 10.87 -10.34 -1.71
N ILE A 29 9.64 -10.50 -2.19
CA ILE A 29 9.33 -10.61 -3.63
C ILE A 29 9.73 -9.32 -4.36
N GLN A 30 9.36 -8.16 -3.82
CA GLN A 30 9.73 -6.86 -4.38
C GLN A 30 11.25 -6.67 -4.43
N SER A 31 11.99 -7.19 -3.45
CA SER A 31 13.46 -7.16 -3.43
C SER A 31 14.06 -8.07 -4.52
N LYS A 32 13.47 -9.25 -4.75
CA LYS A 32 13.91 -10.19 -5.81
C LYS A 32 13.61 -9.67 -7.22
N GLU A 33 12.46 -9.02 -7.42
CA GLU A 33 12.06 -8.41 -8.70
C GLU A 33 12.89 -7.17 -9.08
N GLN A 34 13.65 -6.59 -8.14
CA GLN A 34 14.56 -5.48 -8.41
C GLN A 34 15.85 -5.88 -9.16
N GLY A 35 16.05 -7.16 -9.46
CA GLY A 35 17.23 -7.70 -10.14
C GLY A 35 17.39 -7.32 -11.63
N ASP A 36 16.34 -6.88 -12.33
CA ASP A 36 16.38 -6.60 -13.77
C ASP A 36 16.62 -5.11 -14.10
N LYS A 37 17.81 -4.84 -14.63
CA LYS A 37 18.50 -3.54 -14.58
C LYS A 37 17.90 -2.37 -15.39
N GLY A 38 16.81 -2.57 -16.11
CA GLY A 38 16.10 -1.52 -16.87
C GLY A 38 14.71 -1.21 -16.33
N THR A 39 13.87 -2.25 -16.21
CA THR A 39 12.47 -2.14 -15.78
C THR A 39 12.36 -1.84 -14.28
N SER A 40 13.23 -2.41 -13.44
CA SER A 40 13.17 -2.22 -11.98
C SER A 40 13.48 -0.78 -11.55
N LYS A 41 14.38 -0.08 -12.25
CA LYS A 41 14.66 1.35 -11.98
C LYS A 41 13.48 2.24 -12.34
N SER A 42 12.83 1.98 -13.48
CA SER A 42 11.61 2.69 -13.88
C SER A 42 10.48 2.42 -12.87
N TYR A 43 10.29 1.16 -12.48
CA TYR A 43 9.27 0.77 -11.51
C TYR A 43 9.50 1.42 -10.14
N ALA A 44 10.73 1.40 -9.63
CA ALA A 44 11.07 2.06 -8.37
C ALA A 44 10.80 3.58 -8.42
N ARG A 45 11.13 4.24 -9.53
CA ARG A 45 10.83 5.66 -9.73
C ARG A 45 9.32 5.91 -9.74
N GLN A 46 8.55 5.07 -10.42
CA GLN A 46 7.09 5.20 -10.48
C GLN A 46 6.44 4.99 -9.12
N VAL A 47 6.88 3.99 -8.36
CA VAL A 47 6.41 3.74 -6.99
C VAL A 47 6.76 4.91 -6.07
N ALA A 48 7.96 5.48 -6.17
CA ALA A 48 8.35 6.65 -5.38
C ALA A 48 7.53 7.90 -5.73
N SER A 49 7.24 8.12 -7.03
CA SER A 49 6.39 9.23 -7.50
C SER A 49 4.96 9.08 -6.98
N TYR A 50 4.39 7.87 -7.09
CA TYR A 50 3.08 7.53 -6.53
C TYR A 50 3.02 7.77 -5.02
N GLN A 51 4.02 7.28 -4.27
CA GLN A 51 4.08 7.41 -2.82
C GLN A 51 4.07 8.89 -2.40
N SER A 52 4.96 9.67 -3.00
CA SER A 52 5.08 11.12 -2.72
C SER A 52 3.80 11.87 -3.02
N TRP A 53 3.17 11.56 -4.16
CA TRP A 53 1.89 12.15 -4.53
C TRP A 53 0.75 11.74 -3.57
N TRP A 54 0.69 10.46 -3.20
CA TRP A 54 -0.36 9.94 -2.32
C TRP A 54 -0.32 10.61 -0.95
N ASP A 55 0.87 10.71 -0.35
CA ASP A 55 1.05 11.34 0.95
C ASP A 55 0.63 12.81 0.93
N ALA A 56 0.96 13.55 -0.13
CA ALA A 56 0.53 14.93 -0.32
C ALA A 56 -1.01 15.05 -0.53
N SER A 57 -1.59 14.12 -1.29
CA SER A 57 -3.03 14.06 -1.57
C SER A 57 -3.83 13.80 -0.29
N GLU A 58 -3.42 12.83 0.53
CA GLU A 58 -4.06 12.51 1.80
C GLU A 58 -3.88 13.63 2.83
N ALA A 59 -2.69 14.21 2.95
CA ALA A 59 -2.47 15.39 3.81
C ALA A 59 -3.42 16.54 3.42
N SER A 60 -3.62 16.76 2.12
CA SER A 60 -4.55 17.76 1.60
C SER A 60 -6.02 17.43 1.84
N LYS A 61 -6.39 16.15 1.98
CA LYS A 61 -7.77 15.74 2.32
C LYS A 61 -8.03 15.89 3.82
N VAL A 62 -7.08 15.47 4.64
CA VAL A 62 -7.16 15.61 6.10
C VAL A 62 -7.18 17.09 6.52
N SER A 63 -6.40 17.95 5.86
CA SER A 63 -6.44 19.40 6.13
C SER A 63 -7.81 20.03 5.81
N ARG A 64 -8.48 19.56 4.76
CA ARG A 64 -9.83 20.01 4.38
C ARG A 64 -10.94 19.40 5.24
N ASN A 65 -10.72 18.19 5.76
CA ASN A 65 -11.65 17.53 6.66
C ASN A 65 -10.89 16.75 7.74
N PRO A 66 -10.64 17.37 8.92
CA PRO A 66 -9.88 16.75 10.00
C PRO A 66 -10.53 15.51 10.62
N THR A 67 -11.78 15.19 10.28
CA THR A 67 -12.46 13.97 10.75
C THR A 67 -12.01 12.71 9.99
N LEU A 68 -11.29 12.87 8.88
CA LEU A 68 -10.80 11.77 8.06
C LEU A 68 -9.46 11.24 8.61
N ALA A 69 -9.33 9.91 8.65
CA ALA A 69 -8.04 9.26 8.90
C ALA A 69 -7.26 9.16 7.57
N PRO A 70 -5.97 9.54 7.54
CA PRO A 70 -5.14 9.40 6.34
C PRO A 70 -4.96 7.92 5.99
N ILE A 71 -5.17 7.58 4.71
CA ILE A 71 -4.96 6.23 4.19
C ILE A 71 -3.48 6.10 3.80
N PRO A 72 -2.74 5.08 4.30
CA PRO A 72 -1.36 4.88 3.90
C PRO A 72 -1.28 4.58 2.39
N ALA A 73 -0.25 5.08 1.71
CA ALA A 73 -0.04 4.80 0.30
C ALA A 73 0.23 3.31 0.02
N PHE A 74 0.82 2.63 1.02
CA PHE A 74 1.05 1.19 1.02
C PHE A 74 -0.28 0.40 0.96
N LEU A 75 -0.19 -0.82 0.41
CA LEU A 75 -1.25 -1.46 -0.36
C LEU A 75 -1.71 -0.59 -1.52
N ILE A 76 -1.04 -0.77 -2.66
CA ILE A 76 -1.46 -0.18 -3.93
C ILE A 76 -2.72 -0.93 -4.37
N THR A 77 -3.85 -0.23 -4.42
CA THR A 77 -5.11 -0.76 -4.94
C THR A 77 -5.45 -0.10 -6.27
N VAL A 78 -6.31 -0.73 -7.06
CA VAL A 78 -6.79 -0.18 -8.34
C VAL A 78 -7.34 1.23 -8.17
N ALA A 79 -8.11 1.48 -7.12
CA ALA A 79 -8.65 2.81 -6.84
C ALA A 79 -7.56 3.88 -6.63
N LYS A 80 -6.50 3.55 -5.88
CA LYS A 80 -5.38 4.48 -5.66
C LYS A 80 -4.63 4.79 -6.96
N VAL A 81 -4.43 3.77 -7.79
CA VAL A 81 -3.76 3.90 -9.10
C VAL A 81 -4.60 4.73 -10.06
N CYS A 82 -5.92 4.51 -10.13
CA CYS A 82 -6.81 5.31 -10.98
C CYS A 82 -6.74 6.80 -10.62
N LEU A 83 -6.74 7.14 -9.33
CA LEU A 83 -6.59 8.53 -8.88
C LEU A 83 -5.21 9.10 -9.22
N PHE A 84 -4.14 8.30 -9.09
CA PHE A 84 -2.79 8.71 -9.45
C PHE A 84 -2.65 8.98 -10.96
N LEU A 85 -3.20 8.11 -11.80
CA LEU A 85 -3.19 8.27 -13.25
C LEU A 85 -3.98 9.50 -13.70
N LEU A 86 -5.10 9.81 -13.02
CA LEU A 86 -5.85 11.05 -13.26
C LEU A 86 -5.05 12.30 -12.88
N TYR A 87 -4.26 12.22 -11.80
CA TYR A 87 -3.36 13.32 -11.45
C TYR A 87 -2.24 13.48 -12.48
N GLU A 88 -1.56 12.39 -12.85
CA GLU A 88 -0.46 12.43 -13.83
C GLU A 88 -0.95 12.86 -15.22
N SER A 89 -2.21 12.63 -15.58
CA SER A 89 -2.77 13.12 -16.85
C SER A 89 -3.03 14.63 -16.88
N THR A 90 -3.16 15.27 -15.71
CA THR A 90 -3.41 16.71 -15.58
C THR A 90 -2.17 17.51 -15.20
N ARG A 91 -1.06 16.81 -14.89
CA ARG A 91 0.23 17.40 -14.57
C ARG A 91 0.99 17.84 -15.83
N GLU A 92 1.52 19.06 -15.83
CA GLU A 92 2.44 19.53 -16.88
C GLU A 92 3.73 18.71 -16.83
N LYS A 93 4.22 18.29 -18.00
CA LYS A 93 5.40 17.43 -18.16
C LYS A 93 6.69 18.22 -18.28
#